data_AF-A0A447N1H6-F1
#
_entry.id   AF-A0A447N1H6-F1
#
_cell.length_a   1.000
_cell.length_b   1.000
_cell.length_c   1.000
_cell.angle_alpha   90.00
_cell.angle_beta   90.00
_cell.angle_gamma   90.00
#
_symmetry.space_group_name_H-M   'P 1'
#
loop_
_entity.id
_entity.type
_entity.pdbx_description
1 polymer ?
#
loop_
_entity_poly.entity_id
_entity_poly.type
_entity_poly.pdbx_seq_one_letter_code
_entity_poly.pdbx_strand_id
1 'polypeptide(L)'
;MALHGNSVSTGGDYSTGAAQVILPRVVGSMEVYEQQTSWPLVLQNSKTIVLWGSDMVKNQQANWWCPDHDVYQYYEQLKEKVASGAISVISIDPVVTSTHDYLGRDKVKHIAINPQTDVPLQLALAHTLYSEKLYDKNFLDNYCVGFDQFLPYLLGEKDGQPKDAAWAEKLCGIDADTIRALARQMAGRQNANHRWLVRTTYAAWRTVVMDGRRAGGNAGTDWFTGRRLWFWLAL
;
A
#
# COMPACT_ATOMS: atom_id res chain seq x y z
N MET A 1 -1.63 -49.64 11.01
CA MET A 1 -0.90 -48.62 11.78
C MET A 1 -0.28 -47.65 10.81
N ALA A 2 -0.76 -46.41 10.76
CA ALA A 2 -0.19 -45.38 9.89
C ALA A 2 1.02 -44.74 10.60
N LEU A 3 2.20 -44.90 10.01
CA LEU A 3 3.51 -44.45 10.52
C LEU A 3 3.81 -42.98 10.15
N HIS A 4 2.77 -42.15 10.09
CA HIS A 4 2.90 -40.72 9.80
C HIS A 4 2.37 -39.98 11.04
N GLY A 5 3.26 -39.30 11.76
CA GLY A 5 2.92 -38.54 12.96
C GLY A 5 1.77 -37.58 12.67
N ASN A 6 0.69 -37.70 13.44
CA ASN A 6 -0.49 -36.85 13.30
C ASN A 6 -0.28 -35.59 14.15
N SER A 7 -0.45 -34.40 13.57
CA SER A 7 -0.42 -33.15 14.32
C SER A 7 -1.68 -33.00 15.17
N VAL A 8 -1.55 -32.49 16.40
CA VAL A 8 -2.68 -32.33 17.35
C VAL A 8 -3.64 -31.20 16.93
N SER A 9 -3.13 -30.21 16.18
CA SER A 9 -3.85 -29.23 15.37
C SER A 9 -2.83 -28.25 14.75
N THR A 10 -3.16 -27.65 13.61
CA THR A 10 -2.44 -26.49 13.05
C THR A 10 -3.31 -25.25 13.23
N GLY A 11 -2.81 -24.24 13.94
CA GLY A 11 -3.51 -22.97 14.15
C GLY A 11 -3.08 -21.90 13.16
N GLY A 12 -3.98 -21.53 12.24
CA GLY A 12 -3.78 -20.47 11.24
C GLY A 12 -3.00 -20.90 10.00
N ASP A 13 -3.07 -20.08 8.95
CA ASP A 13 -2.36 -20.30 7.68
C ASP A 13 -1.05 -19.49 7.63
N TYR A 14 -0.10 -19.90 6.79
CA TYR A 14 1.13 -19.15 6.51
C TYR A 14 0.78 -17.71 6.11
N SER A 15 1.33 -16.72 6.82
CA SER A 15 1.04 -15.27 6.73
C SER A 15 -0.36 -14.80 7.18
N THR A 16 -1.44 -15.51 6.84
CA THR A 16 -2.81 -15.15 7.23
C THR A 16 -2.99 -15.20 8.74
N GLY A 17 -2.42 -16.20 9.42
CA GLY A 17 -2.51 -16.33 10.88
C GLY A 17 -1.87 -15.15 11.63
N ALA A 18 -0.74 -14.62 11.12
CA ALA A 18 -0.13 -13.43 11.70
C ALA A 18 -0.97 -12.16 11.42
N ALA A 19 -1.50 -12.04 10.21
CA ALA A 19 -2.35 -10.93 9.81
C ALA A 19 -3.66 -10.87 10.63
N GLN A 20 -4.27 -12.02 10.94
CA GLN A 20 -5.46 -12.11 11.78
C GLN A 20 -5.24 -11.59 13.21
N VAL A 21 -4.01 -11.66 13.73
CA VAL A 21 -3.68 -11.16 15.07
C VAL A 21 -3.47 -9.65 15.06
N ILE A 22 -2.72 -9.14 14.08
CA ILE A 22 -2.29 -7.74 14.07
C ILE A 22 -3.33 -6.81 13.44
N LEU A 23 -4.05 -7.22 12.39
CA LEU A 23 -4.95 -6.34 11.66
C LEU A 23 -6.13 -5.86 12.50
N PRO A 24 -6.81 -6.65 13.35
CA PRO A 24 -7.85 -6.10 14.23
C PRO A 24 -7.35 -4.96 15.14
N ARG A 25 -6.04 -4.92 15.44
CA ARG A 25 -5.41 -3.84 16.22
C ARG A 25 -5.00 -2.64 15.37
N VAL A 26 -4.62 -2.86 14.11
CA VAL A 26 -4.12 -1.82 13.20
C VAL A 26 -5.22 -1.22 12.34
N VAL A 27 -6.14 -2.02 11.82
CA VAL A 27 -7.16 -1.58 10.83
C VAL A 27 -8.58 -1.68 11.37
N GLY A 28 -8.75 -2.21 12.59
CA GLY A 28 -10.05 -2.31 13.27
C GLY A 28 -10.91 -3.49 12.83
N SER A 29 -10.42 -4.32 11.91
CA SER A 29 -11.14 -5.49 11.38
C SER A 29 -10.18 -6.57 10.88
N MET A 30 -10.74 -7.70 10.44
CA MET A 30 -10.00 -8.80 9.79
C MET A 30 -9.91 -8.55 8.27
N GLU A 31 -9.25 -7.46 7.86
CA GLU A 31 -9.07 -7.06 6.44
C GLU A 31 -8.59 -8.22 5.53
N VAL A 32 -7.94 -9.27 6.07
CA VAL A 32 -7.55 -10.47 5.31
C VAL A 32 -8.72 -11.24 4.70
N TYR A 33 -9.95 -10.98 5.14
CA TYR A 33 -11.17 -11.62 4.61
C TYR A 33 -12.21 -10.62 4.11
N GLU A 34 -11.91 -9.31 4.12
CA GLU A 34 -12.85 -8.31 3.63
C GLU A 34 -12.93 -8.27 2.10
N GLN A 35 -14.03 -7.74 1.56
CA GLN A 35 -14.17 -7.58 0.13
C GLN A 35 -13.22 -6.50 -0.38
N GLN A 36 -12.53 -6.81 -1.48
CA GLN A 36 -11.62 -5.88 -2.12
C GLN A 36 -12.38 -4.96 -3.09
N THR A 37 -11.82 -3.79 -3.36
CA THR A 37 -12.30 -2.93 -4.43
C THR A 37 -12.17 -3.64 -5.78
N SER A 38 -13.23 -3.61 -6.58
CA SER A 38 -13.26 -4.28 -7.88
C SER A 38 -12.36 -3.58 -8.91
N TRP A 39 -11.73 -4.36 -9.79
CA TRP A 39 -10.86 -3.86 -10.85
C TRP A 39 -11.46 -2.75 -11.72
N PRO A 40 -12.74 -2.81 -12.16
CA PRO A 40 -13.35 -1.71 -12.89
C PRO A 40 -13.26 -0.37 -12.17
N LEU A 41 -13.50 -0.35 -10.85
CA LEU A 41 -13.41 0.88 -10.04
C LEU A 41 -11.97 1.36 -9.93
N VAL A 42 -11.01 0.43 -9.77
CA VAL A 42 -9.58 0.77 -9.75
C VAL A 42 -9.16 1.43 -11.05
N LEU A 43 -9.51 0.82 -12.19
CA LEU A 43 -9.17 1.29 -13.53
C LEU A 43 -9.86 2.60 -13.91
N GLN A 44 -11.05 2.85 -13.36
CA GLN A 44 -11.81 4.08 -13.61
C GLN A 44 -11.26 5.26 -12.82
N ASN A 45 -10.93 5.04 -11.54
CA ASN A 45 -10.69 6.13 -10.61
C ASN A 45 -9.19 6.40 -10.37
N SER A 46 -8.34 5.38 -10.50
CA SER A 46 -6.91 5.53 -10.15
C SER A 46 -6.12 6.37 -11.14
N LYS A 47 -5.20 7.17 -10.61
CA LYS A 47 -4.19 7.91 -11.38
C LYS A 47 -2.78 7.38 -11.15
N THR A 48 -2.54 6.81 -9.98
CA THR A 48 -1.25 6.20 -9.63
C THR A 48 -1.50 4.86 -8.95
N ILE A 49 -0.71 3.85 -9.31
CA ILE A 49 -0.76 2.50 -8.72
C ILE A 49 0.65 2.22 -8.18
N VAL A 50 0.76 1.81 -6.91
CA VAL A 50 2.05 1.56 -6.26
C VAL A 50 2.18 0.08 -5.88
N LEU A 51 2.85 -0.66 -6.74
CA LEU A 51 3.14 -2.07 -6.52
C LEU A 51 4.28 -2.18 -5.50
N TRP A 52 3.95 -2.44 -4.24
CA TRP A 52 4.94 -2.54 -3.17
C TRP A 52 5.22 -3.99 -2.81
N GLY A 53 6.38 -4.52 -3.23
CA GLY A 53 6.75 -5.91 -3.00
C GLY A 53 5.79 -6.89 -3.69
N SER A 54 5.37 -6.58 -4.92
CA SER A 54 4.31 -7.33 -5.59
C SER A 54 4.61 -7.59 -7.06
N ASP A 55 4.35 -8.83 -7.47
CA ASP A 55 4.46 -9.28 -8.86
C ASP A 55 3.14 -9.88 -9.32
N MET A 56 2.21 -9.01 -9.72
CA MET A 56 0.83 -9.35 -10.07
C MET A 56 0.70 -10.46 -11.12
N VAL A 57 1.54 -10.45 -12.16
CA VAL A 57 1.47 -11.40 -13.28
C VAL A 57 1.88 -12.81 -12.86
N LYS A 58 2.95 -12.91 -12.06
CA LYS A 58 3.38 -14.19 -11.49
C LYS A 58 2.40 -14.65 -10.42
N ASN A 59 1.95 -13.72 -9.59
CA ASN A 59 1.28 -14.04 -8.35
C ASN A 59 -0.15 -14.56 -8.57
N GLN A 60 -0.88 -14.04 -9.57
CA GLN A 60 -2.27 -14.46 -9.82
C GLN A 60 -2.41 -15.76 -10.61
N GLN A 61 -1.34 -16.52 -10.82
CA GLN A 61 -1.42 -17.83 -11.47
C GLN A 61 -2.03 -18.90 -10.56
N ALA A 62 -1.86 -18.75 -9.24
CA ALA A 62 -2.36 -19.67 -8.23
C ALA A 62 -3.42 -18.98 -7.36
N ASN A 63 -4.42 -19.76 -6.92
CA ASN A 63 -5.43 -19.33 -5.97
C ASN A 63 -5.68 -20.48 -4.97
N TRP A 64 -6.33 -20.19 -3.85
CA TRP A 64 -6.75 -21.19 -2.88
C TRP A 64 -7.72 -22.22 -3.49
N TRP A 65 -8.60 -21.74 -4.39
CA TRP A 65 -9.46 -22.56 -5.22
C TRP A 65 -8.93 -22.68 -6.64
N CYS A 66 -9.64 -23.39 -7.51
CA CYS A 66 -9.36 -23.39 -8.95
C CYS A 66 -9.39 -21.94 -9.45
N PRO A 67 -8.28 -21.39 -9.97
CA PRO A 67 -8.25 -20.02 -10.44
C PRO A 67 -9.05 -19.90 -11.74
N ASP A 68 -9.93 -18.92 -11.80
CA ASP A 68 -10.71 -18.55 -12.99
C ASP A 68 -9.92 -17.64 -13.96
N HIS A 69 -8.85 -17.02 -13.48
CA HIS A 69 -7.94 -16.16 -14.26
C HIS A 69 -8.66 -14.97 -14.93
N ASP A 70 -9.80 -14.55 -14.39
CA ASP A 70 -10.58 -13.41 -14.89
C ASP A 70 -9.79 -12.09 -14.82
N VAL A 71 -8.90 -12.00 -13.83
CA VAL A 71 -8.08 -10.82 -13.53
C VAL A 71 -7.19 -10.38 -14.68
N TYR A 72 -6.77 -11.30 -15.56
CA TYR A 72 -5.90 -10.96 -16.69
C TYR A 72 -6.58 -10.06 -17.71
N GLN A 73 -7.91 -10.12 -17.86
CA GLN A 73 -8.66 -9.19 -18.72
C GLN A 73 -8.54 -7.74 -18.22
N TYR A 74 -8.49 -7.55 -16.90
CA TYR A 74 -8.27 -6.22 -16.31
C TYR A 74 -6.81 -5.78 -16.39
N TYR A 75 -5.86 -6.72 -16.46
CA TYR A 75 -4.44 -6.41 -16.66
C TYR A 75 -4.16 -5.91 -18.07
N GLU A 76 -4.86 -6.42 -19.08
CA GLU A 76 -4.80 -5.88 -20.44
C GLU A 76 -5.31 -4.44 -20.47
N GLN A 77 -6.46 -4.15 -19.83
CA GLN A 77 -6.96 -2.78 -19.71
C GLN A 77 -6.03 -1.87 -18.91
N LEU A 78 -5.38 -2.40 -17.85
CA LEU A 78 -4.37 -1.67 -17.11
C LEU A 78 -3.20 -1.31 -18.02
N LYS A 79 -2.69 -2.27 -18.80
CA LYS A 79 -1.60 -2.06 -19.75
C LYS A 79 -1.92 -0.96 -20.76
N GLU A 80 -3.13 -0.93 -21.30
CA GLU A 80 -3.59 0.15 -22.20
C GLU A 80 -3.61 1.52 -21.50
N LYS A 81 -4.11 1.57 -20.26
CA LYS A 81 -4.14 2.81 -19.46
C LYS A 81 -2.75 3.31 -19.08
N VAL A 82 -1.81 2.39 -18.85
CA VAL A 82 -0.40 2.71 -18.58
C VAL A 82 0.29 3.18 -19.86
N ALA A 83 0.05 2.51 -20.99
CA ALA A 83 0.60 2.90 -22.28
C ALA A 83 0.13 4.29 -22.74
N SER A 84 -1.14 4.62 -22.50
CA SER A 84 -1.72 5.95 -22.77
C SER A 84 -1.34 7.03 -21.75
N GLY A 85 -0.68 6.66 -20.63
CA GLY A 85 -0.32 7.58 -19.56
C GLY A 85 -1.50 8.01 -18.66
N ALA A 86 -2.66 7.39 -18.80
CA ALA A 86 -3.82 7.65 -17.95
C ALA A 86 -3.60 7.19 -16.49
N ILE A 87 -2.81 6.13 -16.31
CA ILE A 87 -2.40 5.60 -15.00
C ILE A 87 -0.86 5.52 -14.96
N SER A 88 -0.27 6.10 -13.93
CA SER A 88 1.15 5.92 -13.63
C SER A 88 1.36 4.73 -12.70
N VAL A 89 2.34 3.87 -12.99
CA VAL A 89 2.66 2.72 -12.12
C VAL A 89 4.04 2.93 -11.52
N ILE A 90 4.12 2.78 -10.20
CA ILE A 90 5.37 2.77 -9.44
C ILE A 90 5.51 1.38 -8.84
N SER A 91 6.69 0.78 -8.97
CA SER A 91 7.00 -0.49 -8.31
C SER A 91 8.11 -0.27 -7.30
N ILE A 92 7.84 -0.58 -6.04
CA ILE A 92 8.81 -0.56 -4.94
C ILE A 92 9.15 -2.00 -4.64
N ASP A 93 10.28 -2.48 -5.15
CA ASP A 93 10.68 -3.88 -5.04
C ASP A 93 12.21 -3.98 -5.20
N PRO A 94 12.93 -4.82 -4.44
CA PRO A 94 14.35 -5.04 -4.66
C PRO A 94 14.71 -5.55 -6.07
N VAL A 95 13.76 -6.20 -6.77
CA VAL A 95 13.98 -6.76 -8.10
C VAL A 95 13.01 -6.19 -9.14
N VAL A 96 13.43 -6.22 -10.41
CA VAL A 96 12.53 -5.97 -11.53
C VAL A 96 11.68 -7.22 -11.73
N THR A 97 10.38 -7.10 -11.48
CA THR A 97 9.41 -8.21 -11.50
C THR A 97 8.84 -8.46 -12.89
N SER A 98 8.19 -9.62 -13.10
CA SER A 98 7.55 -9.94 -14.39
C SER A 98 6.43 -8.96 -14.78
N THR A 99 5.84 -8.30 -13.79
CA THR A 99 4.86 -7.23 -14.00
C THR A 99 5.45 -6.01 -14.72
N HIS A 100 6.76 -5.72 -14.53
CA HIS A 100 7.43 -4.65 -15.28
C HIS A 100 7.51 -4.98 -16.77
N ASP A 101 7.85 -6.23 -17.10
CA ASP A 101 7.93 -6.71 -18.48
C ASP A 101 6.56 -6.66 -19.16
N TYR A 102 5.52 -7.05 -18.43
CA TYR A 102 4.15 -7.08 -18.95
C TYR A 102 3.61 -5.68 -19.27
N LEU A 103 3.79 -4.72 -18.35
CA LEU A 103 3.29 -3.34 -18.49
C LEU A 103 4.20 -2.44 -19.35
N GLY A 104 5.43 -2.87 -19.62
CA GLY A 104 6.46 -2.11 -20.31
C GLY A 104 7.44 -1.45 -19.32
N ARG A 105 8.71 -1.86 -19.37
CA ARG A 105 9.74 -1.41 -18.43
C ARG A 105 9.93 0.11 -18.41
N ASP A 106 9.77 0.76 -19.56
CA ASP A 106 9.86 2.21 -19.72
C ASP A 106 8.66 2.97 -19.11
N LYS A 107 7.55 2.27 -18.86
CA LYS A 107 6.31 2.85 -18.33
C LYS A 107 6.14 2.67 -16.82
N VAL A 108 6.90 1.75 -16.22
CA VAL A 108 6.85 1.47 -14.78
C VAL A 108 8.05 2.13 -14.10
N LYS A 109 7.78 3.06 -13.18
CA LYS A 109 8.83 3.64 -12.34
C LYS A 109 9.24 2.62 -11.29
N HIS A 110 10.39 1.97 -11.49
CA HIS A 110 10.97 1.06 -10.51
C HIS A 110 11.78 1.84 -9.46
N ILE A 111 11.52 1.56 -8.18
CA ILE A 111 12.26 2.06 -7.03
C ILE A 111 12.84 0.83 -6.32
N ALA A 112 14.12 0.59 -6.55
CA ALA A 112 14.84 -0.49 -5.88
C ALA A 112 15.05 -0.14 -4.40
N ILE A 113 14.53 -0.98 -3.52
CA ILE A 113 14.69 -0.84 -2.07
C ILE A 113 15.60 -1.95 -1.54
N ASN A 114 16.46 -1.64 -0.57
CA ASN A 114 17.21 -2.67 0.15
C ASN A 114 16.23 -3.65 0.84
N PRO A 115 16.43 -4.98 0.75
CA PRO A 115 15.57 -5.94 1.41
C PRO A 115 15.40 -5.66 2.91
N GLN A 116 14.18 -5.83 3.42
CA GLN A 116 13.81 -5.64 4.83
C GLN A 116 13.87 -4.19 5.34
N THR A 117 13.96 -3.20 4.45
CA THR A 117 14.03 -1.76 4.82
C THR A 117 12.78 -0.96 4.45
N ASP A 118 11.66 -1.65 4.21
CA ASP A 118 10.37 -1.07 3.88
C ASP A 118 9.84 -0.13 4.97
N VAL A 119 10.04 -0.48 6.24
CA VAL A 119 9.56 0.31 7.40
C VAL A 119 10.28 1.66 7.49
N PRO A 120 11.63 1.74 7.37
CA PRO A 120 12.31 3.02 7.22
C PRO A 120 11.78 3.91 6.09
N LEU A 121 11.58 3.35 4.89
CA LEU A 121 11.04 4.11 3.75
C LEU A 121 9.65 4.67 4.08
N GLN A 122 8.80 3.80 4.57
CA GLN A 122 7.47 4.10 5.06
C GLN A 122 7.48 5.28 6.07
N LEU A 123 8.29 5.20 7.13
CA LEU A 123 8.43 6.27 8.13
C LEU A 123 8.87 7.60 7.51
N ALA A 124 9.80 7.59 6.55
CA ALA A 124 10.21 8.79 5.85
C ALA A 124 9.13 9.40 4.94
N LEU A 125 8.29 8.56 4.33
CA LEU A 125 7.11 9.04 3.60
C LEU A 125 6.13 9.74 4.56
N ALA A 126 5.82 9.12 5.71
CA ALA A 126 4.99 9.74 6.76
C ALA A 126 5.58 11.07 7.25
N HIS A 127 6.87 11.11 7.53
CA HIS A 127 7.54 12.33 7.98
C HIS A 127 7.44 13.45 6.95
N THR A 128 7.64 13.13 5.66
CA THR A 128 7.52 14.11 4.57
C THR A 128 6.08 14.61 4.42
N LEU A 129 5.09 13.71 4.46
CA LEU A 129 3.68 14.09 4.40
C LEU A 129 3.29 15.00 5.58
N TYR A 130 3.78 14.70 6.78
CA TYR A 130 3.53 15.49 7.96
C TYR A 130 4.20 16.87 7.91
N SER A 131 5.50 16.92 7.63
CA SER A 131 6.28 18.16 7.63
C SER A 131 5.84 19.14 6.53
N GLU A 132 5.40 18.61 5.38
CA GLU A 132 4.85 19.41 4.28
C GLU A 132 3.33 19.66 4.40
N LYS A 133 2.67 19.18 5.46
CA LYS A 133 1.22 19.32 5.68
C LYS A 133 0.37 18.77 4.52
N LEU A 134 0.78 17.62 3.97
CA LEU A 134 0.14 16.92 2.85
C LEU A 134 -0.78 15.75 3.27
N TYR A 135 -0.92 15.55 4.58
CA TYR A 135 -1.77 14.52 5.19
C TYR A 135 -3.22 14.98 5.35
N ASP A 136 -4.18 14.06 5.30
CA ASP A 136 -5.58 14.38 5.59
C ASP A 136 -5.85 14.44 7.10
N LYS A 137 -5.75 15.65 7.66
CA LYS A 137 -6.03 15.90 9.09
C LYS A 137 -7.44 15.47 9.51
N ASN A 138 -8.46 15.69 8.67
CA ASN A 138 -9.83 15.32 9.00
C ASN A 138 -9.97 13.80 9.09
N PHE A 139 -9.32 13.06 8.19
CA PHE A 139 -9.33 11.61 8.26
C PHE A 139 -8.67 11.12 9.57
N LEU A 140 -7.52 11.68 9.92
CA LEU A 140 -6.81 11.30 11.15
C LEU A 140 -7.62 11.60 12.41
N ASP A 141 -8.25 12.77 12.49
CA ASP A 141 -9.02 13.20 13.66
C ASP A 141 -10.28 12.35 13.86
N ASN A 142 -10.92 11.88 12.77
CA ASN A 142 -12.21 11.18 12.84
C ASN A 142 -12.09 9.65 12.80
N TYR A 143 -11.07 9.11 12.13
CA TYR A 143 -10.94 7.68 11.87
C TYR A 143 -9.68 7.04 12.45
N CYS A 144 -8.77 7.84 13.04
CA CYS A 144 -7.55 7.33 13.66
C CYS A 144 -7.45 7.62 15.16
N VAL A 145 -6.70 6.75 15.86
CA VAL A 145 -6.36 6.93 17.27
C VAL A 145 -4.86 6.73 17.48
N GLY A 146 -4.31 7.38 18.51
CA GLY A 146 -2.89 7.25 18.86
C GLY A 146 -1.92 8.06 18.00
N PHE A 147 -2.39 9.07 17.25
CA PHE A 147 -1.50 9.89 16.41
C PHE A 147 -0.47 10.62 17.25
N ASP A 148 -0.98 11.27 18.28
CA ASP A 148 -0.22 12.14 19.15
C ASP A 148 0.83 11.35 19.93
N GLN A 149 0.63 10.02 20.07
CA GLN A 149 1.61 9.13 20.68
C GLN A 149 2.73 8.73 19.70
N PHE A 150 2.40 8.59 18.41
CA PHE A 150 3.31 8.23 17.33
C PHE A 150 4.15 9.42 16.86
N LEU A 151 3.56 10.61 16.83
CA LEU A 151 4.19 11.81 16.26
C LEU A 151 5.54 12.18 16.92
N PRO A 152 5.69 12.15 18.26
CA PRO A 152 6.99 12.40 18.90
C PRO A 152 8.08 11.40 18.48
N TYR A 153 7.72 10.16 18.12
CA TYR A 153 8.68 9.19 17.59
C TYR A 153 9.06 9.50 16.14
N LEU A 154 8.07 9.90 15.32
CA LEU A 154 8.28 10.27 13.92
C LEU A 154 9.22 11.49 13.80
N LEU A 155 9.01 12.49 14.67
CA LEU A 155 9.80 13.73 14.71
C LEU A 155 11.14 13.58 15.43
N GLY A 156 11.39 12.43 16.08
CA GLY A 156 12.63 12.19 16.82
C GLY A 156 12.67 12.84 18.21
N GLU A 157 11.56 13.35 18.73
CA GLU A 157 11.46 13.94 20.07
C GLU A 157 11.67 12.88 21.17
N LYS A 158 11.32 11.62 20.90
CA LYS A 158 11.48 10.50 21.85
C LYS A 158 12.86 9.84 21.84
N ASP A 159 13.52 9.77 20.68
CA ASP A 159 14.73 8.97 20.48
C ASP A 159 15.90 9.76 19.86
N GLY A 160 15.73 11.08 19.65
CA GLY A 160 16.76 11.96 19.10
C GLY A 160 16.98 11.85 17.59
N GLN A 161 16.23 11.01 16.88
CA GLN A 161 16.42 10.76 15.46
C GLN A 161 15.12 11.01 14.68
N PRO A 162 14.98 12.16 14.00
CA PRO A 162 13.87 12.38 13.07
C PRO A 162 13.87 11.28 12.01
N LYS A 163 12.69 10.72 11.71
CA LYS A 163 12.53 9.68 10.69
C LYS A 163 12.37 10.31 9.30
N ASP A 164 13.28 11.20 8.95
CA ASP A 164 13.22 11.95 7.70
C ASP A 164 13.79 11.15 6.51
N ALA A 165 13.68 11.73 5.32
CA ALA A 165 14.18 11.09 4.09
C ALA A 165 15.71 10.88 4.10
N ALA A 166 16.48 11.76 4.74
CA ALA A 166 17.94 11.62 4.81
C ALA A 166 18.37 10.49 5.76
N TRP A 167 17.59 10.24 6.81
CA TRP A 167 17.74 9.07 7.68
C TRP A 167 17.39 7.79 6.93
N ALA A 168 16.26 7.76 6.22
CA ALA A 168 15.84 6.56 5.49
C ALA A 168 16.78 6.21 4.34
N GLU A 169 17.34 7.20 3.62
CA GLU A 169 18.30 6.99 2.53
C GLU A 169 19.45 6.06 2.94
N LYS A 170 20.02 6.29 4.12
CA LYS A 170 21.13 5.50 4.68
C LYS A 170 20.78 4.03 4.93
N LEU A 171 19.49 3.72 5.09
CA LEU A 171 18.99 2.38 5.39
C LEU A 171 18.49 1.69 4.11
N CYS A 172 17.63 2.38 3.36
CA CYS A 172 16.87 1.80 2.26
C CYS A 172 17.59 1.84 0.91
N GLY A 173 18.67 2.62 0.77
CA GLY A 173 19.41 2.75 -0.48
C GLY A 173 18.70 3.57 -1.55
N ILE A 174 17.70 4.37 -1.17
CA ILE A 174 16.95 5.26 -2.07
C ILE A 174 17.29 6.71 -1.70
N ASP A 175 17.65 7.54 -2.69
CA ASP A 175 17.99 8.95 -2.46
C ASP A 175 16.86 9.70 -1.75
N ALA A 176 17.19 10.57 -0.79
CA ALA A 176 16.21 11.32 -0.02
C ALA A 176 15.25 12.14 -0.90
N ASP A 177 15.73 12.68 -2.02
CA ASP A 177 14.89 13.43 -2.96
C ASP A 177 13.89 12.53 -3.68
N THR A 178 14.27 11.29 -4.00
CA THR A 178 13.37 10.28 -4.55
C THR A 178 12.28 9.91 -3.55
N ILE A 179 12.62 9.76 -2.26
CA ILE A 179 11.65 9.49 -1.18
C ILE A 179 10.67 10.65 -1.05
N ARG A 180 11.15 11.90 -1.00
CA ARG A 180 10.27 13.08 -0.92
C ARG A 180 9.38 13.22 -2.14
N ALA A 181 9.93 13.00 -3.35
CA ALA A 181 9.17 13.04 -4.59
C ALA A 181 8.08 11.97 -4.61
N LEU A 182 8.38 10.75 -4.15
CA LEU A 182 7.41 9.67 -4.00
C LEU A 182 6.29 10.09 -3.04
N ALA A 183 6.61 10.63 -1.87
CA ALA A 183 5.61 11.09 -0.91
C ALA A 183 4.69 12.17 -1.52
N ARG A 184 5.25 13.15 -2.22
CA ARG A 184 4.50 14.23 -2.90
C ARG A 184 3.65 13.72 -4.07
N GLN A 185 4.14 12.72 -4.80
CA GLN A 185 3.43 12.10 -5.90
C GLN A 185 2.23 11.30 -5.38
N MET A 186 2.42 10.49 -4.34
CA MET A 186 1.34 9.81 -3.64
C MET A 186 0.34 10.84 -3.07
N ALA A 187 0.86 11.98 -2.61
CA ALA A 187 0.05 13.09 -2.12
C ALA A 187 -0.76 13.85 -3.21
N GLY A 188 -0.67 13.45 -4.48
CA GLY A 188 -1.43 14.07 -5.57
C GLY A 188 -0.98 15.49 -5.93
N ARG A 189 0.17 15.99 -5.45
CA ARG A 189 0.62 17.36 -5.72
C ARG A 189 0.96 17.61 -7.20
N GLN A 190 1.07 16.56 -8.01
CA GLN A 190 1.30 16.72 -9.45
C GLN A 190 0.01 16.89 -10.27
N ASN A 191 -1.16 16.43 -9.81
CA ASN A 191 -2.42 16.53 -10.57
C ASN A 191 -3.65 16.62 -9.64
N ALA A 192 -4.36 17.75 -9.71
CA ALA A 192 -5.30 18.23 -8.69
C ALA A 192 -6.64 17.47 -8.52
N ASN A 193 -6.87 16.29 -9.12
CA ASN A 193 -8.20 15.66 -9.08
C ASN A 193 -8.11 14.13 -8.87
N HIS A 194 -8.50 13.71 -7.66
CA HIS A 194 -8.75 12.33 -7.20
C HIS A 194 -7.52 11.42 -7.01
N ARG A 195 -7.35 10.94 -5.76
CA ARG A 195 -6.23 10.13 -5.28
C ARG A 195 -6.67 8.67 -5.15
N TRP A 196 -5.89 7.76 -5.73
CA TRP A 196 -6.00 6.34 -5.40
C TRP A 196 -4.61 5.74 -5.31
N LEU A 197 -4.39 4.95 -4.27
CA LEU A 197 -3.19 4.16 -4.07
C LEU A 197 -3.60 2.69 -4.02
N VAL A 198 -3.14 1.92 -4.98
CA VAL A 198 -3.22 0.47 -4.93
C VAL A 198 -1.94 -0.05 -4.28
N ARG A 199 -2.02 -0.69 -3.10
CA ARG A 199 -0.95 -1.38 -2.38
C ARG A 199 -1.23 -2.88 -2.37
N THR A 200 -0.36 -3.69 -2.94
CA THR A 200 -0.44 -5.15 -2.76
C THR A 200 0.54 -5.55 -1.67
N THR A 201 0.09 -5.72 -0.42
CA THR A 201 1.01 -6.02 0.70
C THR A 201 1.29 -7.52 0.82
N TYR A 202 2.52 -7.86 1.22
CA TYR A 202 3.14 -9.19 1.35
C TYR A 202 2.43 -10.24 2.26
N ALA A 203 1.26 -9.96 2.83
CA ALA A 203 0.52 -10.92 3.65
C ALA A 203 -0.83 -11.19 2.99
N ALA A 204 -0.92 -12.32 2.30
CA ALA A 204 -2.05 -12.79 1.50
C ALA A 204 -2.40 -11.89 0.30
N TRP A 205 -1.79 -12.15 -0.88
CA TRP A 205 -2.30 -11.99 -2.26
C TRP A 205 -3.28 -10.83 -2.59
N ARG A 206 -3.26 -9.70 -1.87
CA ARG A 206 -4.35 -8.73 -1.89
C ARG A 206 -3.87 -7.34 -2.29
N THR A 207 -4.42 -6.88 -3.41
CA THR A 207 -4.48 -5.50 -3.88
C THR A 207 -5.42 -4.70 -2.97
N VAL A 208 -4.87 -3.80 -2.15
CA VAL A 208 -5.60 -2.88 -1.28
C VAL A 208 -5.61 -1.51 -1.93
N VAL A 209 -6.79 -0.98 -2.28
CA VAL A 209 -6.93 0.30 -2.96
C VAL A 209 -7.46 1.35 -1.98
N MET A 210 -6.78 2.48 -1.83
CA MET A 210 -7.07 3.52 -0.83
C MET A 210 -7.54 4.81 -1.53
N ASP A 211 -8.67 5.37 -1.09
CA ASP A 211 -9.30 6.63 -1.51
C ASP A 211 -8.81 7.82 -0.66
N GLY A 212 -8.67 9.00 -1.24
CA GLY A 212 -8.33 10.26 -0.56
C GLY A 212 -9.23 11.43 -0.99
N ARG A 213 -10.53 11.37 -0.68
CA ARG A 213 -11.46 12.49 -0.94
C ARG A 213 -11.28 13.62 0.08
N ARG A 214 -11.07 14.84 -0.42
CA ARG A 214 -11.27 16.09 0.34
C ARG A 214 -12.74 16.17 0.78
N ALA A 215 -12.98 16.26 2.08
CA ALA A 215 -14.30 16.49 2.65
C ALA A 215 -14.91 17.81 2.14
N GLY A 216 -15.84 17.70 1.18
CA GLY A 216 -16.49 18.86 0.56
C GLY A 216 -17.48 18.44 -0.52
N GLY A 217 -18.53 17.71 -0.15
CA GLY A 217 -19.63 17.40 -1.06
C GLY A 217 -20.54 16.27 -0.58
N ASN A 218 -21.75 16.64 -0.15
CA ASN A 218 -22.95 15.85 0.17
C ASN A 218 -22.82 14.40 0.67
N ALA A 219 -23.26 14.23 1.92
CA ALA A 219 -23.61 12.96 2.54
C ALA A 219 -24.55 12.13 1.65
N GLY A 220 -24.14 10.89 1.36
CA GLY A 220 -24.97 9.98 0.58
C GLY A 220 -24.27 8.71 0.11
N THR A 221 -23.48 8.05 0.97
CA THR A 221 -23.21 6.59 0.98
C THR A 221 -22.28 6.28 2.15
N ASP A 222 -22.85 6.16 3.35
CA ASP A 222 -22.16 5.69 4.56
C ASP A 222 -21.90 4.19 4.46
N TRP A 223 -20.63 3.77 4.33
CA TRP A 223 -20.19 2.39 4.56
C TRP A 223 -18.72 2.31 5.01
N PHE A 224 -18.31 3.02 6.07
CA PHE A 224 -17.03 2.72 6.75
C PHE A 224 -17.08 3.13 8.23
N THR A 225 -17.61 2.26 9.10
CA THR A 225 -17.48 2.36 10.55
C THR A 225 -16.42 1.38 11.05
N GLY A 226 -15.16 1.79 11.05
CA GLY A 226 -14.05 1.01 11.61
C GLY A 226 -12.91 1.94 12.04
N ARG A 227 -12.48 1.83 13.30
CA ARG A 227 -11.39 2.64 13.90
C ARG A 227 -10.04 2.10 13.41
N ARG A 228 -9.18 2.94 12.80
CA ARG A 228 -7.93 2.52 12.12
C ARG A 228 -6.68 3.21 12.71
N LEU A 229 -5.63 2.46 13.02
CA LEU A 229 -4.30 2.91 13.47
C LEU A 229 -3.35 3.12 12.25
N TRP A 230 -2.96 4.38 11.99
CA TRP A 230 -1.88 4.88 11.10
C TRP A 230 -1.60 4.13 9.77
N PHE A 231 -2.28 4.53 8.70
CA PHE A 231 -2.22 3.93 7.36
C PHE A 231 -1.19 4.52 6.37
N TRP A 232 -0.14 5.20 6.86
CA TRP A 232 0.69 6.23 6.17
C TRP A 232 0.00 7.59 6.08
N LEU A 233 -0.46 8.03 7.26
CA LEU A 233 -0.96 9.38 7.54
C LEU A 233 -2.03 9.90 6.57
N ALA A 234 -2.89 8.98 6.13
CA ALA A 234 -4.04 9.22 5.26
C ALA A 234 -3.66 10.05 4.02
N LEU A 235 -3.37 9.36 2.92
CA LEU A 235 -3.41 10.02 1.62
C LEU A 235 -4.72 10.83 1.49
#